data_AF-A0AB36AGV0-F1
#
_entry.id   AF-A0AB36AGV0-F1
#
_cell.length_a   1.000
_cell.length_b   1.000
_cell.length_c   1.000
_cell.angle_alpha   90.00
_cell.angle_beta   90.00
_cell.angle_gamma   90.00
#
_symmetry.space_group_name_H-M   'P 1'
#
loop_
_entity.id
_entity.type
_entity.pdbx_description
1 polymer ?
#
loop_
_entity_poly.entity_id
_entity_poly.type
_entity_poly.pdbx_seq_one_letter_code
_entity_poly.pdbx_strand_id
1 'polypeptide(L)'
;MELDRNQHSVYLLNYHLVMVVKYRRKVINDEISEYLKHRFVVVGQAYGINLQEWNHDQDHVHVLFRATPHTEMAKFLNAYKSSSSRMVKK
;
A
#
# COMPACT_ATOMS: atom_id res chain seq x y z
N MET A 1 7.89 22.56 -1.72
CA MET A 1 7.60 21.19 -2.16
C MET A 1 8.91 20.42 -2.10
N GLU A 2 9.00 19.41 -1.24
CA GLU A 2 10.21 18.61 -1.05
C GLU A 2 10.24 17.49 -2.11
N LEU A 3 11.34 17.39 -2.88
CA LEU A 3 11.49 16.45 -4.00
C LEU A 3 12.57 15.42 -3.66
N ASP A 4 12.30 14.16 -4.01
CA ASP A 4 13.25 13.06 -3.87
C ASP A 4 14.29 13.09 -5.01
N ARG A 5 15.49 12.57 -4.75
CA ARG A 5 16.61 12.59 -5.70
C ARG A 5 17.34 11.25 -5.73
N ASN A 6 17.61 10.78 -6.94
CA ASN A 6 18.55 9.71 -7.25
C ASN A 6 19.76 10.32 -7.99
N GLN A 7 20.77 9.51 -8.34
CA GLN A 7 21.97 9.98 -9.04
C GLN A 7 21.67 10.74 -10.35
N HIS A 8 20.58 10.38 -11.05
CA HIS A 8 20.21 10.96 -12.35
C HIS A 8 18.74 11.36 -12.45
N SER A 9 18.02 11.49 -11.32
CA SER A 9 16.59 11.82 -11.36
C SER A 9 16.18 12.65 -10.16
N VAL A 10 15.31 13.63 -10.39
CA VAL A 10 14.57 14.35 -9.36
C VAL A 10 13.09 14.05 -9.58
N TYR A 11 12.39 13.61 -8.54
CA TYR A 11 11.03 13.11 -8.68
C TYR A 11 10.19 13.35 -7.42
N LEU A 12 8.88 13.23 -7.61
CA LEU A 12 7.89 13.18 -6.53
C LEU A 12 6.71 12.35 -7.03
N LEU A 13 6.78 11.03 -6.81
CA LEU A 13 5.78 10.10 -7.33
C LEU A 13 4.84 9.68 -6.21
N ASN A 14 3.72 10.39 -6.08
CA ASN A 14 2.65 10.06 -5.14
C ASN A 14 1.57 9.24 -5.83
N TYR A 15 1.14 8.15 -5.19
CA TYR A 15 0.09 7.27 -5.68
C TYR A 15 -1.03 7.16 -4.65
N HIS A 16 -2.27 7.26 -5.13
CA HIS A 16 -3.46 6.94 -4.36
C HIS A 16 -3.97 5.56 -4.76
N LEU A 17 -3.95 4.62 -3.82
CA LEU A 17 -4.41 3.25 -4.00
C LEU A 17 -5.68 3.03 -3.18
N VAL A 18 -6.71 2.53 -3.85
CA VAL A 18 -7.94 2.06 -3.22
C VAL A 18 -8.03 0.55 -3.37
N MET A 19 -8.13 -0.15 -2.25
CA MET A 19 -8.27 -1.60 -2.21
C MET A 19 -9.59 -2.00 -1.58
N VAL A 20 -10.42 -2.67 -2.37
CA VAL A 20 -11.78 -3.05 -1.99
C VAL A 20 -11.83 -4.54 -1.67
N VAL A 21 -12.56 -4.90 -0.62
CA VAL A 21 -12.80 -6.29 -0.23
C VAL A 21 -13.65 -6.99 -1.30
N LYS A 22 -13.39 -8.29 -1.54
CA LYS A 22 -14.21 -9.09 -2.46
C LYS A 22 -15.69 -9.03 -2.04
N TYR A 23 -16.55 -8.66 -3.00
CA TYR A 23 -17.99 -8.44 -2.79
C TYR A 23 -18.35 -7.29 -1.82
N ARG A 24 -17.41 -6.36 -1.55
CA ARG A 24 -17.63 -5.23 -0.63
C ARG A 24 -18.18 -5.65 0.73
N ARG A 25 -17.72 -6.80 1.23
CA ARG A 25 -18.11 -7.26 2.56
C ARG A 25 -17.51 -6.30 3.58
N LYS A 26 -18.34 -5.91 4.55
CA LYS A 26 -18.00 -5.01 5.65
C LYS A 26 -17.23 -5.75 6.74
N VAL A 27 -15.98 -6.09 6.45
CA VAL A 27 -15.14 -6.97 7.30
C VAL A 27 -13.89 -6.28 7.81
N ILE A 28 -13.59 -5.05 7.39
CA ILE A 28 -12.45 -4.30 7.88
C ILE A 28 -12.89 -3.59 9.16
N ASN A 29 -12.31 -4.01 10.28
CA ASN A 29 -12.33 -3.30 11.56
C ASN A 29 -10.93 -2.70 11.83
N ASP A 30 -10.77 -1.99 12.95
CA ASP A 30 -9.52 -1.32 13.29
C ASP A 30 -8.33 -2.29 13.42
N GLU A 31 -8.56 -3.48 13.99
CA GLU A 31 -7.54 -4.53 14.15
C GLU A 31 -7.06 -5.05 12.78
N ILE A 32 -7.99 -5.39 11.89
CA ILE A 32 -7.68 -5.84 10.53
C ILE A 32 -7.00 -4.71 9.74
N SER A 33 -7.45 -3.47 9.91
CA SER A 33 -6.86 -2.30 9.25
C SER A 33 -5.41 -2.10 9.67
N GLU A 34 -5.11 -2.13 10.97
CA GLU A 34 -3.74 -1.94 11.46
C GLU A 34 -2.83 -3.08 10.99
N TYR A 35 -3.34 -4.31 10.97
CA TYR A 35 -2.63 -5.44 10.37
C TYR A 35 -2.32 -5.21 8.88
N LEU A 36 -3.31 -4.81 8.09
CA LEU A 36 -3.15 -4.52 6.66
C LEU A 36 -2.10 -3.42 6.44
N LYS A 37 -2.15 -2.36 7.24
CA LYS A 37 -1.18 -1.25 7.23
C LYS A 37 0.24 -1.73 7.50
N HIS A 38 0.43 -2.51 8.56
CA HIS A 38 1.73 -3.08 8.89
C HIS A 38 2.28 -3.94 7.74
N ARG A 39 1.44 -4.80 7.13
CA ARG A 39 1.85 -5.58 5.96
C ARG A 39 2.19 -4.71 4.76
N PHE A 40 1.50 -3.59 4.58
CA PHE A 40 1.78 -2.67 3.47
C PHE A 40 3.18 -2.08 3.59
N VAL A 41 3.55 -1.65 4.80
CA VAL A 41 4.90 -1.14 5.10
C VAL A 41 5.95 -2.24 4.89
N VAL A 42 5.75 -3.43 5.46
CA VAL A 42 6.72 -4.53 5.36
C VAL A 42 6.95 -4.97 3.91
N VAL A 43 5.89 -5.14 3.12
CA VAL A 43 6.02 -5.49 1.70
C VAL A 43 6.62 -4.33 0.91
N GLY A 44 6.18 -3.10 1.18
CA GLY A 44 6.60 -1.89 0.47
C GLY A 44 8.09 -1.57 0.59
N GLN A 45 8.73 -1.93 1.70
CA GLN A 45 10.18 -1.73 1.91
C GLN A 45 11.02 -2.31 0.78
N ALA A 46 10.69 -3.53 0.30
CA ALA A 46 11.42 -4.18 -0.78
C ALA A 46 11.26 -3.50 -2.15
N TYR A 47 10.28 -2.59 -2.29
CA TYR A 47 9.94 -1.91 -3.54
C TYR A 47 10.22 -0.40 -3.48
N GLY A 48 10.87 0.10 -2.42
CA GLY A 48 11.12 1.53 -2.24
C GLY A 48 9.84 2.34 -2.04
N ILE A 49 8.84 1.77 -1.37
CA ILE A 49 7.57 2.45 -1.09
C ILE A 49 7.60 3.06 0.30
N ASN A 50 7.13 4.30 0.39
CA ASN A 50 6.98 5.06 1.62
C ASN A 50 5.51 5.42 1.83
N LEU A 51 4.89 4.85 2.88
CA LEU A 51 3.51 5.13 3.25
C LEU A 51 3.39 6.59 3.76
N GLN A 52 2.46 7.35 3.19
CA GLN A 52 2.20 8.74 3.61
C GLN A 52 0.93 8.82 4.45
N GLU A 53 -0.17 8.24 3.96
CA GLU A 53 -1.45 8.23 4.66
C GLU A 53 -2.14 6.87 4.50
N TRP A 54 -2.85 6.48 5.54
CA TRP A 54 -3.62 5.25 5.59
C TRP A 54 -4.97 5.53 6.22
N ASN A 55 -6.04 5.31 5.46
CA ASN A 55 -7.41 5.43 5.93
C ASN A 55 -8.18 4.18 5.53
N HIS A 56 -9.16 3.79 6.34
CA HIS A 56 -10.02 2.65 6.02
C HIS A 56 -11.48 2.96 6.33
N ASP A 57 -12.33 2.22 5.64
CA ASP A 57 -13.75 2.08 5.96
C ASP A 57 -14.03 0.57 6.14
N GLN A 58 -15.30 0.18 6.25
CA GLN A 58 -15.70 -1.18 6.55
C GLN A 58 -15.40 -2.17 5.41
N ASP A 59 -15.34 -1.73 4.15
CA ASP A 59 -15.21 -2.59 2.96
C ASP A 59 -14.05 -2.22 2.02
N HIS A 60 -13.29 -1.16 2.32
CA HIS A 60 -12.14 -0.75 1.54
C HIS A 60 -11.09 0.02 2.35
N VAL A 61 -9.89 0.13 1.79
CA VAL A 61 -8.76 0.90 2.32
C VAL A 61 -8.27 1.90 1.28
N HIS A 62 -8.00 3.12 1.73
CA HIS A 62 -7.32 4.18 0.99
C HIS A 62 -5.88 4.34 1.47
N VAL A 63 -4.95 4.30 0.54
CA VAL A 63 -3.52 4.40 0.82
C VAL A 63 -2.92 5.49 -0.05
N LEU A 64 -2.30 6.49 0.57
CA LEU A 64 -1.43 7.43 -0.11
C LEU A 64 0.01 7.00 0.16
N PHE A 65 0.80 6.82 -0.88
CA PHE A 65 2.20 6.44 -0.72
C PHE A 65 3.09 7.06 -1.80
N ARG A 66 4.36 7.25 -1.44
CA ARG A 66 5.43 7.62 -2.37
C ARG A 66 6.12 6.37 -2.88
N ALA A 67 6.54 6.43 -4.13
CA ALA A 67 7.35 5.39 -4.75
C ALA A 67 8.57 6.01 -5.45
N THR A 68 9.49 5.15 -5.88
CA THR A 68 10.65 5.55 -6.70
C THR A 68 10.38 5.26 -8.18
N PRO A 69 11.12 5.90 -9.11
CA PRO A 69 11.03 5.58 -10.54
C PRO A 69 11.35 4.12 -10.87
N HIS A 70 12.06 3.40 -9.99
CA HIS A 70 12.42 1.98 -10.14
C HIS A 70 11.39 1.03 -9.51
N THR A 71 10.37 1.56 -8.84
CA THR A 71 9.36 0.75 -8.16
C THR A 71 8.54 -0.03 -9.18
N GLU A 72 8.64 -1.36 -9.15
CA GLU A 72 7.84 -2.26 -9.99
C GLU A 72 6.40 -2.35 -9.45
N MET A 73 5.59 -1.32 -9.74
CA MET A 73 4.26 -1.11 -9.15
C MET A 73 3.34 -2.33 -9.25
N ALA A 74 3.26 -2.96 -10.43
CA ALA A 74 2.40 -4.13 -10.62
C ALA A 74 2.82 -5.32 -9.75
N LYS A 75 4.14 -5.57 -9.62
CA LYS A 75 4.67 -6.65 -8.78
C LYS A 75 4.41 -6.36 -7.30
N PHE A 76 4.64 -5.12 -6.87
CA PHE A 76 4.33 -4.67 -5.51
C PHE A 76 2.86 -4.91 -5.16
N LEU A 77 1.93 -4.40 -5.98
CA LEU A 77 0.50 -4.53 -5.72
C LEU A 77 0.06 -6.00 -5.67
N ASN A 78 0.61 -6.84 -6.54
CA ASN A 78 0.33 -8.28 -6.55
C ASN A 78 0.88 -8.98 -5.30
N ALA A 79 2.11 -8.66 -4.89
CA ALA A 79 2.72 -9.20 -3.68
C ALA A 79 1.94 -8.79 -2.42
N TYR A 80 1.57 -7.51 -2.32
CA TYR A 80 0.80 -6.99 -1.19
C TYR A 80 -0.59 -7.62 -1.11
N LYS A 81 -1.36 -7.66 -2.20
CA LYS A 81 -2.70 -8.28 -2.23
C LYS A 81 -2.66 -9.76 -1.88
N SER A 82 -1.65 -10.48 -2.40
CA SER A 82 -1.48 -11.91 -2.14
C SER A 82 -1.08 -12.18 -0.69
N SER A 83 -0.16 -11.39 -0.13
CA SER A 83 0.28 -11.53 1.25
C SER A 83 -0.84 -11.18 2.24
N SER A 84 -1.58 -10.11 2.02
CA SER A 84 -2.66 -9.67 2.90
C SER A 84 -3.83 -10.65 2.89
N SER A 85 -4.31 -11.07 1.70
CA SER A 85 -5.45 -11.98 1.63
C SER A 85 -5.18 -13.37 2.21
N ARG A 86 -3.95 -13.90 2.11
CA ARG A 86 -3.65 -15.24 2.63
C ARG A 86 -3.73 -15.31 4.14
N MET A 87 -3.40 -14.22 4.83
CA MET A 87 -3.30 -14.22 6.29
C MET A 87 -4.60 -13.80 6.96
N VAL A 88 -5.38 -12.89 6.36
CA VAL A 88 -6.73 -12.53 6.85
C VAL A 88 -7.72 -13.70 6.76
N LYS A 89 -7.44 -14.69 5.89
CA LYS A 89 -8.26 -15.91 5.75
C LYS A 89 -7.77 -17.10 6.59
N LYS A 90 -6.64 -16.95 7.27
CA LYS A 90 -6.21 -17.93 8.28
C LYS A 90 -6.92 -17.62 9.58
#